data_AF-A0A349PMV3-F1
#
_entry.id   AF-A0A349PMV3-F1
#
_cell.length_a   1.000
_cell.length_b   1.000
_cell.length_c   1.000
_cell.angle_alpha   90.00
_cell.angle_beta   90.00
_cell.angle_gamma   90.00
#
_symmetry.space_group_name_H-M   'P 1'
#
loop_
_entity.id
_entity.type
_entity.pdbx_description
1 polymer ?
#
loop_
_entity_poly.entity_id
_entity_poly.type
_entity_poly.pdbx_seq_one_letter_code
_entity_poly.pdbx_strand_id
1 'polypeptide(L)'
;EGETNFSRFNHYDKEKEVSWDLIQNKNEVIQQKRNNNQNLFLNLDMEVSTKVFLLPEFKKVDYFLKIENTDEVVDIKEIQLLLNTIDNISTAYFVDTHKIKSKNNLIF
;
A
#
# COMPACT_ATOMS: atom_id res chain seq x y z
N GLU A 1 -21.37 0.03 1.03
CA GLU A 1 -19.98 -0.23 1.45
C GLU A 1 -19.15 0.96 0.99
N GLY A 2 -18.19 1.42 1.79
CA GLY A 2 -17.34 2.55 1.38
C GLY A 2 -16.30 2.08 0.36
N GLU A 3 -16.24 2.71 -0.81
CA GLU A 3 -15.16 2.49 -1.76
C GLU A 3 -13.86 3.09 -1.21
N THR A 4 -12.76 2.35 -1.32
CA THR A 4 -11.42 2.80 -0.93
C THR A 4 -10.48 2.63 -2.11
N ASN A 5 -9.64 3.62 -2.35
CA ASN A 5 -8.72 3.65 -3.49
C ASN A 5 -7.29 3.74 -2.96
N PHE A 6 -6.33 3.04 -3.57
CA PHE A 6 -4.91 3.15 -3.19
C PHE A 6 -4.14 3.83 -4.31
N SER A 7 -3.21 4.73 -3.97
CA SER A 7 -2.33 5.31 -4.98
C SER A 7 -1.39 4.25 -5.55
N ARG A 8 -1.29 4.22 -6.88
CA ARG A 8 -0.37 3.37 -7.64
C ARG A 8 0.46 4.25 -8.57
N PHE A 9 1.77 4.09 -8.52
CA PHE A 9 2.71 4.71 -9.44
C PHE A 9 3.38 3.61 -10.24
N ASN A 10 3.33 3.69 -11.57
CA ASN A 10 3.85 2.67 -12.45
C ASN A 10 4.98 3.18 -13.33
N HIS A 11 5.90 2.30 -13.66
CA HIS A 11 6.94 2.52 -14.65
C HIS A 11 7.18 1.23 -15.43
N TYR A 12 7.13 1.32 -16.76
CA TYR A 12 7.42 0.21 -17.65
C TYR A 12 8.74 0.47 -18.37
N ASP A 13 9.73 -0.38 -18.09
CA ASP A 13 11.00 -0.40 -18.81
C ASP A 13 10.81 -1.21 -20.09
N LYS A 14 10.72 -0.52 -21.23
CA LYS A 14 10.51 -1.16 -22.54
C LYS A 14 11.70 -1.99 -23.01
N GLU A 15 12.92 -1.64 -22.60
CA GLU A 15 14.12 -2.33 -23.07
C GLU A 15 14.31 -3.66 -22.36
N LYS A 16 13.95 -3.70 -21.07
CA LYS A 16 14.03 -4.90 -20.24
C LYS A 16 12.70 -5.64 -20.13
N GLU A 17 11.64 -5.08 -20.70
CA GLU A 17 10.25 -5.56 -20.56
C GLU A 17 9.79 -5.71 -19.09
N VAL A 18 10.36 -4.92 -18.17
CA VAL A 18 10.09 -4.98 -16.73
C VAL A 18 9.04 -3.95 -16.31
N SER A 19 8.05 -4.39 -15.54
CA SER A 19 7.04 -3.52 -14.93
C SER A 19 7.36 -3.27 -13.46
N TRP A 20 7.33 -2.01 -13.05
CA TRP A 20 7.54 -1.55 -11.68
C TRP A 20 6.27 -0.85 -11.19
N ASP A 21 5.73 -1.32 -10.07
CA ASP A 21 4.55 -0.75 -9.44
C ASP A 21 4.84 -0.42 -7.99
N LEU A 22 4.80 0.86 -7.64
CA LEU A 22 4.84 1.33 -6.26
C LEU A 22 3.40 1.60 -5.79
N ILE A 23 2.91 0.79 -4.85
CA ILE A 23 1.53 0.84 -4.38
C ILE A 23 1.48 1.24 -2.91
N GLN A 24 0.63 2.22 -2.58
CA GLN A 24 0.37 2.62 -1.20
C GLN A 24 -0.33 1.49 -0.44
N ASN A 25 0.14 1.19 0.77
CA ASN A 25 -0.49 0.20 1.62
C ASN A 25 -1.57 0.78 2.53
N LYS A 26 -1.42 2.04 2.97
CA LYS A 26 -2.29 2.66 3.99
C LYS A 26 -3.20 3.70 3.36
N ASN A 27 -4.49 3.63 3.61
CA ASN A 27 -5.41 4.72 3.33
C ASN A 27 -6.33 4.97 4.54
N GLU A 28 -6.85 6.19 4.66
CA GLU A 28 -7.81 6.59 5.69
C GLU A 28 -9.16 6.88 5.03
N VAL A 29 -10.19 6.14 5.45
CA VAL A 29 -11.56 6.40 5.03
C VAL A 29 -12.27 7.12 6.17
N ILE A 30 -12.68 8.35 5.91
CA ILE A 30 -13.52 9.12 6.84
C ILE A 30 -14.96 8.63 6.68
N GLN A 31 -15.48 7.94 7.68
CA GLN A 31 -16.90 7.59 7.72
C GLN A 31 -17.63 8.57 8.63
N GLN A 32 -18.56 9.32 8.04
CA GLN A 32 -19.52 10.12 8.81
C GLN A 32 -20.62 9.20 9.34
N LYS A 33 -20.56 8.85 10.62
CA LYS A 33 -21.68 8.19 11.29
C LYS A 33 -22.74 9.23 11.63
N ARG A 34 -23.87 9.23 10.89
CA ARG A 34 -25.09 9.91 11.35
C ARG A 34 -25.61 9.19 12.59
N ASN A 35 -25.35 9.73 13.77
CA ASN A 35 -25.99 9.25 14.99
C ASN A 35 -27.46 9.65 14.99
N ASN A 36 -28.37 8.68 14.90
CA ASN A 36 -29.82 8.90 15.00
C ASN A 36 -30.31 9.02 16.47
N ASN A 37 -29.40 9.30 17.41
CA ASN A 37 -29.69 9.35 18.84
C ASN A 37 -29.87 10.80 19.32
N GLN A 38 -31.02 11.06 19.95
CA GLN A 38 -31.45 12.34 20.51
C GLN A 38 -30.70 12.69 21.82
N ASN A 39 -29.41 13.00 21.76
CA ASN A 39 -28.61 13.37 22.94
C ASN A 39 -28.00 14.78 22.81
N LEU A 40 -27.74 15.46 23.93
CA LEU A 40 -27.30 16.86 24.02
C LEU A 40 -25.98 17.25 23.30
N PHE A 41 -25.29 16.31 22.65
CA PHE A 41 -24.04 16.52 21.90
C PHE A 41 -24.19 16.35 20.37
N LEU A 42 -25.39 16.61 19.84
CA LEU A 42 -25.81 16.37 18.45
C LEU A 42 -24.95 17.00 17.34
N ASN A 43 -24.10 17.99 17.64
CA ASN A 43 -23.35 18.73 16.61
C ASN A 43 -21.87 18.33 16.50
N LEU A 44 -21.44 17.28 17.21
CA LEU A 44 -20.12 16.72 16.96
C LEU A 44 -20.28 15.62 15.91
N ASP A 45 -20.12 15.99 14.63
CA ASP A 45 -19.90 15.02 13.57
C ASP A 45 -18.72 14.15 13.99
N MET A 46 -19.05 12.95 14.49
CA MET A 46 -18.06 12.02 15.00
C MET A 46 -17.39 11.39 13.78
N GLU A 47 -16.35 12.05 13.28
CA GLU A 47 -15.51 11.53 12.20
C GLU A 47 -14.78 10.29 12.71
N VAL A 48 -15.24 9.12 12.30
CA VAL A 48 -14.52 7.87 12.54
C VAL A 48 -13.62 7.63 11.33
N SER A 49 -12.34 8.02 11.45
CA SER A 49 -11.32 7.61 10.48
C SER A 49 -11.02 6.12 10.67
N THR A 50 -11.33 5.31 9.66
CA THR A 50 -10.94 3.90 9.63
C THR A 50 -9.76 3.74 8.70
N LYS A 51 -8.62 3.26 9.24
CA LYS A 51 -7.45 2.89 8.44
C LYS A 51 -7.75 1.61 7.68
N VAL A 52 -7.67 1.69 6.35
CA VAL A 52 -7.79 0.55 5.45
C VAL A 52 -6.42 0.23 4.86
N PHE A 53 -6.12 -1.06 4.75
CA PHE A 53 -4.81 -1.54 4.29
C PHE A 53 -4.96 -2.40 3.04
N LEU A 54 -4.06 -2.19 2.06
CA LEU A 54 -3.95 -3.05 0.88
C LEU A 54 -3.53 -4.46 1.29
N LEU A 55 -2.48 -4.57 2.13
CA LEU A 55 -2.04 -5.82 2.74
C LEU A 55 -2.10 -5.69 4.27
N PRO A 56 -3.23 -6.07 4.90
CA PRO A 56 -3.45 -5.96 6.34
C PRO A 56 -2.43 -6.71 7.20
N GLU A 57 -1.77 -7.73 6.66
CA GLU A 57 -0.68 -8.46 7.31
C GLU A 57 0.58 -7.61 7.54
N PHE A 58 0.74 -6.50 6.83
CA PHE A 58 1.92 -5.63 6.86
C PHE A 58 1.58 -4.20 7.28
N LYS A 59 0.84 -4.03 8.39
CA LYS A 59 0.34 -2.71 8.85
C LYS A 59 1.39 -1.63 9.07
N LYS A 60 2.66 -2.00 9.24
CA LYS A 60 3.76 -1.05 9.43
C LYS A 60 4.28 -0.47 8.11
N VAL A 61 4.12 -1.20 7.01
CA VAL A 61 4.61 -0.81 5.69
C VAL A 61 3.76 0.30 5.10
N ASP A 62 4.39 1.34 4.58
CA ASP A 62 3.72 2.46 3.93
C ASP A 62 3.43 2.19 2.45
N TYR A 63 4.39 1.58 1.73
CA TYR A 63 4.32 1.28 0.30
C TYR A 63 4.91 -0.09 -0.02
N PHE A 64 4.40 -0.74 -1.07
CA PHE A 64 4.98 -1.94 -1.67
C PHE A 64 5.52 -1.63 -3.06
N LEU A 65 6.72 -2.13 -3.35
CA LEU A 65 7.26 -2.16 -4.69
C LEU A 65 7.08 -3.57 -5.27
N LYS A 66 6.22 -3.69 -6.27
CA LYS A 66 5.99 -4.90 -7.04
C LYS A 66 6.77 -4.79 -8.34
N ILE A 67 7.56 -5.80 -8.67
CA ILE A 67 8.35 -5.86 -9.89
C ILE A 67 7.94 -7.13 -10.62
N GLU A 68 7.54 -7.01 -11.88
CA GLU A 68 7.07 -8.10 -12.72
C GLU A 68 7.92 -8.20 -13.98
N ASN A 69 7.90 -9.38 -14.61
CA ASN A 69 8.73 -9.71 -15.78
C ASN A 69 10.22 -9.49 -15.52
N THR A 70 10.66 -9.76 -14.29
CA THR A 70 12.08 -9.84 -14.01
C THR A 70 12.59 -11.17 -14.58
N ASP A 71 13.29 -11.13 -15.71
CA ASP A 71 14.20 -12.23 -16.05
C ASP A 71 15.18 -12.46 -14.89
N GLU A 72 15.83 -13.63 -14.82
CA GLU A 72 16.72 -14.08 -13.72
C GLU A 72 17.88 -13.11 -13.34
N VAL A 73 18.02 -11.99 -14.05
CA VAL A 73 19.08 -10.98 -13.96
C VAL A 73 18.81 -9.91 -12.88
N VAL A 74 17.60 -9.82 -12.32
CA VAL A 74 17.32 -8.78 -11.32
C VAL A 74 17.93 -9.12 -9.96
N ASP A 75 19.03 -8.46 -9.60
CA ASP A 75 19.59 -8.55 -8.25
C ASP A 75 18.72 -7.78 -7.26
N ILE A 76 17.79 -8.54 -6.69
CA ILE A 76 16.88 -8.11 -5.65
C ILE A 76 17.66 -7.41 -4.52
N LYS A 77 18.82 -7.94 -4.08
CA LYS A 77 19.65 -7.36 -3.01
C LYS A 77 20.23 -6.01 -3.39
N GLU A 78 20.67 -5.84 -4.62
CA GLU A 78 21.16 -4.55 -5.14
C GLU A 78 20.05 -3.50 -5.08
N ILE A 79 18.83 -3.85 -5.51
CA ILE A 79 17.67 -2.95 -5.43
C ILE A 79 17.40 -2.52 -3.99
N GLN A 80 17.39 -3.45 -3.02
CA GLN A 80 17.20 -3.08 -1.62
C GLN A 80 18.32 -2.17 -1.12
N LEU A 81 19.57 -2.44 -1.49
CA LEU A 81 20.69 -1.58 -1.09
C LEU A 81 20.47 -0.16 -1.61
N LEU A 82 20.17 -0.01 -2.90
CA LEU A 82 19.90 1.27 -3.56
C LEU A 82 18.72 2.00 -2.90
N LEU A 83 17.61 1.32 -2.63
CA LEU A 83 16.45 1.93 -1.95
C LEU A 83 16.81 2.45 -0.56
N ASN A 84 17.63 1.72 0.20
CA ASN A 84 18.08 2.16 1.52
C ASN A 84 19.09 3.32 1.48
N THR A 85 19.62 3.69 0.30
CA THR A 85 20.46 4.91 0.16
C THR A 85 19.65 6.18 -0.06
N ILE A 86 18.33 6.07 -0.29
CA ILE A 86 17.45 7.23 -0.49
C ILE A 86 17.05 7.78 0.88
N ASP A 87 17.47 9.01 1.21
CA ASP A 87 17.26 9.63 2.53
C ASP A 87 15.79 9.63 2.99
N ASN A 88 14.84 9.75 2.06
CA ASN A 88 13.40 9.76 2.36
C ASN A 88 12.79 8.36 2.52
N ILE A 89 13.57 7.29 2.35
CA ILE A 89 13.15 5.91 2.59
C ILE A 89 13.76 5.46 3.92
N SER A 90 12.92 5.31 4.95
CA SER A 90 13.39 4.88 6.26
C SER A 90 13.96 3.45 6.25
N THR A 91 13.31 2.54 5.53
CA THR A 91 13.78 1.16 5.37
C THR A 91 13.11 0.48 4.18
N ALA A 92 13.87 -0.32 3.44
CA ALA A 92 13.38 -1.23 2.42
C ALA A 92 13.83 -2.66 2.73
N TYR A 93 12.92 -3.62 2.57
CA TYR A 93 13.18 -5.04 2.81
C TYR A 93 12.34 -5.92 1.89
N PHE A 94 12.80 -7.15 1.63
CA PHE A 94 12.06 -8.09 0.81
C PHE A 94 10.85 -8.69 1.54
N VAL A 95 9.73 -8.67 0.84
CA VAL A 95 8.53 -9.38 1.26
C VAL A 95 8.52 -10.74 0.59
N ASP A 96 8.58 -11.78 1.41
CA ASP A 96 8.38 -13.15 0.97
C ASP A 96 6.93 -13.32 0.49
N THR A 97 6.76 -13.65 -0.80
CA THR A 97 5.45 -13.79 -1.45
C THR A 97 4.61 -14.93 -0.88
N HIS A 98 5.23 -15.90 -0.19
CA HIS A 98 4.52 -16.96 0.53
C HIS A 98 3.85 -16.46 1.82
N LYS A 99 4.32 -15.34 2.38
CA LYS A 99 3.74 -14.72 3.59
C LYS A 99 2.57 -13.80 3.30
N ILE A 100 2.33 -13.46 2.04
CA ILE A 100 1.20 -12.65 1.60
C ILE A 100 -0.06 -13.51 1.65
N LYS A 101 -1.00 -13.14 2.53
CA LYS A 101 -2.31 -13.79 2.64
C LYS A 101 -3.32 -13.12 1.72
N SER A 102 -3.23 -11.80 1.57
CA SER A 102 -4.18 -10.98 0.83
C SER A 102 -3.79 -10.83 -0.66
N LYS A 103 -3.38 -11.93 -1.30
CA LYS A 103 -2.83 -11.91 -2.68
C LYS A 103 -3.78 -11.34 -3.72
N ASN A 104 -5.09 -11.54 -3.53
CA ASN A 104 -6.12 -11.02 -4.43
C ASN A 104 -6.10 -9.48 -4.52
N ASN A 105 -5.61 -8.79 -3.49
CA ASN A 105 -5.48 -7.33 -3.48
C ASN A 105 -4.34 -6.83 -4.38
N LEU A 106 -3.52 -7.74 -4.92
CA LEU A 106 -2.41 -7.44 -5.83
C LEU A 106 -2.73 -7.77 -7.31
N ILE A 107 -3.99 -8.09 -7.60
CA ILE A 107 -4.50 -8.34 -8.95
C ILE A 107 -5.14 -7.04 -9.45
N PHE A 108 -4.53 -6.40 -10.45
CA PHE A 108 -4.92 -5.11 -11.00
C PHE A 108 -4.38 -4.92 -12.41
#